data_AF-A0A8I2KKF5-F1
#
_entry.id   AF-A0A8I2KKF5-F1
#
_cell.length_a   1.000
_cell.length_b   1.000
_cell.length_c   1.000
_cell.angle_alpha   90.00
_cell.angle_beta   90.00
_cell.angle_gamma   90.00
#
_symmetry.space_group_name_H-M   'P 1'
#
loop_
_entity.id
_entity.type
_entity.pdbx_description
1 polymer ?
#
loop_
_entity_poly.entity_id
_entity_poly.type
_entity_poly.pdbx_seq_one_letter_code
_entity_poly.pdbx_strand_id
1 'polypeptide(L)'
;MDMTRIRDRMVEHHVTRRGIRDQSVIGAMRMVPREKFVPPGSEEFAYQDAPLSIGEGQTISQPFIVALMLEKANLNAGDKVLEVGTGSGYASALISRIARHVYSIERHEKLALQATDRFEKLGYRNIDVRVGDGSKGWAEVAPFNAIIVSAGAPEVPTALKEQLHLGGRLIIPVGGGEGQRLKRFTRTGGAAFEEEDLGGVLFVPLIGEDAWTASHPMYTATTPSLPETIAPKPSSPPNAQGGSMEKIYKLPALPEGVLDHSEFQQRFWAVQRISWIVFMLLLVTCLLGLLGRGGPFSRQTLLLPEGSVDFPVISRWNAPEDMTVTFTPSSEDRVFTIDAAFLQSFSVQGIDPPQKATFARDGRIGYVFPADSAGPTQIVFRLQTQLPGPRRTLIGMGGETRTQSTFIFP
;
A
#
# COMPACT_ATOMS: atom_id res chain seq x y z
N MET A 1 24.41 2.34 13.10
CA MET A 1 23.63 3.60 12.94
C MET A 1 23.62 4.31 14.27
N ASP A 2 23.88 5.62 14.29
CA ASP A 2 23.65 6.44 15.48
C ASP A 2 22.15 6.77 15.58
N MET A 3 21.43 5.96 16.36
CA MET A 3 19.98 6.11 16.52
C MET A 3 19.58 7.43 17.17
N THR A 4 20.44 8.00 18.03
CA THR A 4 20.18 9.30 18.68
C THR A 4 20.14 10.40 17.62
N ARG A 5 21.15 10.45 16.75
CA ARG A 5 21.19 11.42 15.65
C ARG A 5 20.03 11.26 14.67
N ILE A 6 19.61 10.03 14.38
CA ILE A 6 18.47 9.77 13.49
C ILE A 6 17.16 10.24 14.13
N ARG A 7 16.98 9.98 15.43
CA ARG A 7 15.85 10.49 16.22
C ARG A 7 15.79 12.00 16.22
N ASP A 8 16.89 12.68 16.47
CA ASP A 8 16.94 14.14 16.50
C ASP A 8 16.57 14.73 15.14
N ARG A 9 17.01 14.11 14.04
CA ARG A 9 16.58 14.50 12.69
C ARG A 9 15.07 14.29 12.47
N MET A 10 14.52 13.17 12.93
CA MET A 10 13.07 12.93 12.86
C MET A 10 12.30 14.02 13.62
N VAL A 11 12.74 14.36 14.83
CA VAL A 11 12.12 15.45 15.61
C VAL A 11 12.23 16.79 14.89
N GLU A 12 13.41 17.12 14.35
CA GLU A 12 13.58 18.38 13.63
C GLU A 12 12.66 18.45 12.39
N HIS A 13 12.71 17.44 11.54
CA HIS A 13 12.11 17.45 10.20
C HIS A 13 10.62 17.13 10.22
N HIS A 14 10.22 16.13 11.00
CA HIS A 14 8.85 15.61 11.01
C HIS A 14 8.01 16.15 12.15
N VAL A 15 8.61 16.73 13.20
CA VAL A 15 7.86 17.27 14.34
C VAL A 15 7.91 18.80 14.33
N THR A 16 9.08 19.41 14.55
CA THR A 16 9.16 20.87 14.75
C THR A 16 8.90 21.68 13.48
N ARG A 17 9.46 21.28 12.33
CA ARG A 17 9.22 21.99 11.05
C ARG A 17 7.77 21.89 10.56
N ARG A 18 7.01 20.93 11.09
CA ARG A 18 5.59 20.73 10.78
C ARG A 18 4.65 21.43 11.77
N GLY A 19 5.19 22.24 12.67
CA GLY A 19 4.41 23.16 13.50
C GLY A 19 4.22 22.75 14.95
N ILE A 20 4.74 21.60 15.39
CA ILE A 20 4.75 21.23 16.82
C ILE A 20 5.76 22.13 17.56
N ARG A 21 5.28 22.82 18.59
CA ARG A 21 5.99 23.85 19.36
C ARG A 21 6.09 23.54 20.84
N ASP A 22 5.25 22.63 21.36
CA ASP A 22 5.30 22.23 22.77
C ASP A 22 6.66 21.60 23.13
N GLN A 23 7.40 22.27 24.01
CA GLN A 23 8.74 21.85 24.41
C GLN A 23 8.73 20.54 25.22
N SER A 24 7.65 20.25 25.94
CA SER A 24 7.51 18.99 26.68
C SER A 24 7.37 17.82 25.71
N VAL A 25 6.56 17.98 24.65
CA VAL A 25 6.38 16.99 23.59
C VAL A 25 7.66 16.79 22.79
N ILE A 26 8.30 17.88 22.36
CA ILE A 26 9.57 17.82 21.63
C ILE A 26 10.66 17.13 22.47
N GLY A 27 10.75 17.46 23.76
CA GLY A 27 11.67 16.83 24.70
C GLY A 27 11.40 15.33 24.84
N ALA A 28 10.14 14.94 25.04
CA ALA A 28 9.75 13.53 25.13
C ALA A 28 10.13 12.74 23.86
N MET A 29 9.85 13.30 22.68
CA MET A 29 10.18 12.69 21.39
C MET A 29 11.69 12.51 21.17
N ARG A 30 12.55 13.37 21.76
CA ARG A 30 14.02 13.19 21.75
C ARG A 30 14.49 12.16 22.77
N MET A 31 13.79 12.00 23.90
CA MET A 31 14.19 11.07 24.96
C MET A 31 13.78 9.62 24.67
N VAL A 32 12.58 9.39 24.15
CA VAL A 32 12.02 8.04 24.01
C VAL A 32 12.62 7.34 22.77
N PRO A 33 13.29 6.18 22.94
CA PRO A 33 13.93 5.46 21.84
C PRO A 33 12.90 4.65 21.04
N ARG A 34 12.27 5.27 20.04
CA ARG A 34 11.22 4.65 19.20
C ARG A 34 11.63 3.30 18.59
N GLU A 35 12.92 3.11 18.30
CA GLU A 35 13.51 1.85 17.82
C GLU A 35 13.35 0.67 18.81
N LYS A 36 13.07 0.95 20.09
CA LYS A 36 12.76 -0.10 21.09
C LYS A 36 11.29 -0.51 21.11
N PHE A 37 10.43 0.20 20.36
CA PHE A 37 8.98 -0.01 20.30
C PHE A 37 8.52 -0.59 18.96
N VAL A 38 9.45 -0.92 18.06
CA VAL A 38 9.17 -1.61 16.80
C VAL A 38 9.57 -3.08 16.91
N PRO A 39 9.02 -3.99 16.07
CA PRO A 39 9.48 -5.37 16.03
C PRO A 39 10.96 -5.49 15.63
N PRO A 40 11.67 -6.55 16.07
CA PRO A 40 13.04 -6.80 15.65
C PRO A 40 13.18 -6.82 14.12
N GLY A 41 14.22 -6.18 13.60
CA GLY A 41 14.47 -6.01 12.16
C GLY A 41 13.78 -4.80 11.53
N SER A 42 12.96 -4.05 12.29
CA SER A 42 12.32 -2.82 11.80
C SER A 42 13.00 -1.54 12.30
N GLU A 43 14.11 -1.64 13.03
CA GLU A 43 14.77 -0.52 13.71
C GLU A 43 15.25 0.57 12.73
N GLU A 44 15.66 0.19 11.53
CA GLU A 44 16.08 1.13 10.47
C GLU A 44 14.92 2.03 9.98
N PHE A 45 13.68 1.54 10.10
CA PHE A 45 12.47 2.27 9.70
C PHE A 45 11.84 3.05 10.85
N ALA A 46 12.29 2.84 12.10
CA ALA A 46 11.64 3.35 13.30
C ALA A 46 11.42 4.87 13.31
N TYR A 47 12.28 5.62 12.62
CA TYR A 47 12.26 7.08 12.56
C TYR A 47 11.73 7.66 11.26
N GLN A 48 11.24 6.82 10.35
CA GLN A 48 10.45 7.29 9.23
C GLN A 48 9.11 7.82 9.74
N ASP A 49 8.60 8.85 9.07
CA ASP A 49 7.32 9.46 9.43
C ASP A 49 6.14 8.68 8.85
N ALA A 50 6.06 7.40 9.22
CA ALA A 50 5.07 6.44 8.76
C ALA A 50 4.68 5.46 9.91
N PRO A 51 3.48 4.85 9.83
CA PRO A 51 3.14 3.76 10.73
C PRO A 51 3.92 2.49 10.37
N LEU A 52 4.23 1.66 11.38
CA LEU A 52 4.87 0.35 11.19
C LEU A 52 4.04 -0.75 11.85
N SER A 53 4.00 -1.95 11.26
CA SER A 53 3.31 -3.09 11.85
C SER A 53 3.95 -3.51 13.17
N ILE A 54 3.12 -3.85 14.17
CA ILE A 54 3.58 -4.33 15.49
C ILE A 54 3.00 -5.71 15.85
N GLY A 55 2.38 -6.39 14.88
CA GLY A 55 1.66 -7.64 15.09
C GLY A 55 0.18 -7.44 15.45
N GLU A 56 -0.58 -8.54 15.51
CA GLU A 56 -2.03 -8.54 15.82
C GLU A 56 -2.89 -7.62 14.93
N GLY A 57 -2.44 -7.35 13.69
CA GLY A 57 -3.09 -6.39 12.79
C GLY A 57 -2.94 -4.93 13.19
N GLN A 58 -2.11 -4.62 14.19
CA GLN A 58 -1.92 -3.27 14.74
C GLN A 58 -0.67 -2.60 14.18
N THR A 59 -0.62 -1.27 14.35
CA THR A 59 0.54 -0.45 13.95
C THR A 59 0.98 0.48 15.07
N ILE A 60 2.28 0.77 15.15
CA ILE A 60 2.79 1.94 15.87
C ILE A 60 2.56 3.17 14.99
N SER A 61 1.83 4.17 15.50
CA SER A 61 1.40 5.35 14.74
C SER A 61 2.57 6.21 14.24
N GLN A 62 2.34 6.93 13.15
CA GLN A 62 3.26 7.92 12.58
C GLN A 62 3.78 8.92 13.65
N PRO A 63 5.10 9.17 13.75
CA PRO A 63 5.70 10.11 14.71
C PRO A 63 5.02 11.49 14.78
N PHE A 64 4.74 12.12 13.63
CA PHE A 64 4.05 13.42 13.62
C PHE A 64 2.65 13.36 14.24
N ILE A 65 1.87 12.32 13.93
CA ILE A 65 0.51 12.17 14.45
C ILE A 65 0.52 12.00 15.98
N VAL A 66 1.46 11.20 16.49
CA VAL A 66 1.64 11.06 17.94
C VAL A 66 2.00 12.40 18.58
N ALA A 67 2.94 13.15 18.01
CA ALA A 67 3.31 14.47 18.53
C ALA A 67 2.14 15.47 18.50
N LEU A 68 1.35 15.48 17.41
CA LEU A 68 0.15 16.30 17.29
C LEU A 68 -0.88 15.97 18.36
N MET A 69 -1.15 14.69 18.60
CA MET A 69 -2.08 14.24 19.63
C MET A 69 -1.63 14.68 21.04
N LEU A 70 -0.33 14.56 21.34
CA LEU A 70 0.21 14.98 22.64
C LEU A 70 0.18 16.50 22.82
N GLU A 71 0.55 17.28 21.80
CA GLU A 71 0.49 18.75 21.86
C GLU A 71 -0.95 19.23 22.05
N LYS A 72 -1.92 18.60 21.36
CA LYS A 72 -3.33 18.97 21.48
C LYS A 72 -3.97 18.48 22.78
N ALA A 73 -3.45 17.43 23.39
CA ALA A 73 -3.81 17.01 24.75
C ALA A 73 -3.35 18.02 25.80
N ASN A 74 -2.31 18.84 25.50
CA ASN A 74 -1.78 19.89 26.37
C ASN A 74 -1.47 19.38 27.79
N LEU A 75 -0.63 18.34 27.84
CA LEU A 75 -0.31 17.60 29.06
C LEU A 75 0.62 18.39 29.99
N ASN A 76 0.46 18.17 31.29
CA ASN A 76 1.26 18.77 32.35
C ASN A 76 1.85 17.71 33.29
N ALA A 77 2.93 18.07 34.00
CA ALA A 77 3.63 17.19 34.95
C ALA A 77 2.75 16.57 36.05
N GLY A 78 1.61 17.19 36.39
CA GLY A 78 0.68 16.69 37.39
C GLY A 78 -0.41 15.75 36.84
N ASP A 79 -0.53 15.63 35.52
CA ASP A 79 -1.69 15.00 34.90
C ASP A 79 -1.73 13.49 35.12
N LYS A 80 -2.95 12.99 35.35
CA LYS A 80 -3.30 11.57 35.28
C LYS A 80 -3.89 11.31 33.89
N VAL A 81 -3.25 10.44 33.10
CA VAL A 81 -3.62 10.23 31.69
C VAL A 81 -4.09 8.80 31.47
N LEU A 82 -5.16 8.63 30.70
CA LEU A 82 -5.57 7.34 30.14
C LEU A 82 -5.15 7.27 28.67
N GLU A 83 -4.42 6.23 28.29
CA GLU A 83 -4.22 5.84 26.90
C GLU A 83 -5.15 4.64 26.58
N VAL A 84 -5.88 4.74 25.48
CA VAL A 84 -6.66 3.64 24.93
C VAL A 84 -5.99 3.13 23.66
N GLY A 85 -5.57 1.86 23.69
CA GLY A 85 -4.78 1.21 22.66
C GLY A 85 -3.27 1.31 22.95
N THR A 86 -2.77 0.54 23.92
CA THR A 86 -1.33 0.50 24.26
C THR A 86 -0.48 0.17 23.03
N GLY A 87 -0.87 -0.83 22.24
CA GLY A 87 -0.12 -1.31 21.09
C GLY A 87 1.33 -1.63 21.44
N SER A 88 2.27 -0.88 20.85
CA SER A 88 3.70 -1.02 21.17
C SER A 88 4.09 -0.39 22.52
N GLY A 89 3.27 0.51 23.06
CA GLY A 89 3.58 1.30 24.24
C GLY A 89 4.36 2.59 23.96
N TYR A 90 4.64 2.94 22.69
CA TYR A 90 5.43 4.13 22.36
C TYR A 90 4.75 5.44 22.81
N ALA A 91 3.44 5.58 22.58
CA ALA A 91 2.71 6.77 22.99
C ALA A 91 2.62 6.85 24.53
N SER A 92 2.25 5.76 25.20
CA SER A 92 2.40 5.62 26.67
C SER A 92 3.77 6.05 27.20
N ALA A 93 4.88 5.61 26.58
CA ALA A 93 6.22 6.01 26.98
C ALA A 93 6.47 7.51 26.81
N LEU A 94 5.98 8.13 25.74
CA LEU A 94 6.07 9.59 25.55
C LEU A 94 5.24 10.35 26.60
N ILE A 95 4.00 9.93 26.83
CA ILE A 95 3.11 10.52 27.83
C ILE A 95 3.77 10.46 29.21
N SER A 96 4.40 9.32 29.56
CA SER A 96 5.07 9.12 30.85
C SER A 96 6.24 10.07 31.13
N ARG A 97 6.81 10.69 30.07
CA ARG A 97 7.87 11.71 30.18
C ARG A 97 7.32 13.11 30.46
N ILE A 98 6.01 13.31 30.29
CA ILE A 98 5.35 14.61 30.42
C ILE A 98 4.41 14.62 31.62
N ALA A 99 3.64 13.55 31.83
CA ALA A 99 2.59 13.44 32.83
C ALA A 99 3.03 12.70 34.10
N ARG A 100 2.28 12.85 35.20
CA ARG A 100 2.56 12.18 36.47
C ARG A 100 2.44 10.67 36.34
N HIS A 101 1.34 10.20 35.74
CA HIS A 101 1.02 8.78 35.67
C HIS A 101 0.18 8.47 34.43
N VAL A 102 0.46 7.31 33.82
CA VAL A 102 -0.23 6.79 32.64
C VAL A 102 -0.95 5.50 33.00
N TYR A 103 -2.24 5.44 32.70
CA TYR A 103 -3.03 4.22 32.69
C TYR A 103 -3.25 3.86 31.24
N SER A 104 -2.89 2.66 30.81
CA SER A 104 -3.01 2.25 29.42
C SER A 104 -3.82 0.97 29.30
N ILE A 105 -4.79 0.95 28.38
CA ILE A 105 -5.63 -0.21 28.11
C ILE A 105 -5.34 -0.77 26.72
N GLU A 106 -5.16 -2.08 26.65
CA GLU A 106 -4.99 -2.82 25.40
C GLU A 106 -5.92 -4.03 25.38
N ARG A 107 -6.58 -4.28 24.24
CA ARG A 107 -7.48 -5.42 24.08
C ARG A 107 -6.72 -6.71 23.75
N HIS A 108 -5.59 -6.60 23.06
CA HIS A 108 -4.75 -7.72 22.67
C HIS A 108 -3.78 -8.06 23.81
N GLU A 109 -4.08 -9.10 24.58
CA GLU A 109 -3.27 -9.56 25.72
C GLU A 109 -1.78 -9.67 25.40
N LYS A 110 -1.43 -10.22 24.23
CA LYS A 110 -0.04 -10.35 23.78
C LYS A 110 0.68 -9.00 23.64
N LEU A 111 0.01 -7.98 23.07
CA LEU A 111 0.59 -6.64 22.94
C LEU A 111 0.73 -5.97 24.31
N ALA A 112 -0.26 -6.14 25.18
CA ALA A 112 -0.22 -5.62 26.55
C ALA A 112 0.98 -6.19 27.33
N LEU A 113 1.16 -7.51 27.32
CA LEU A 113 2.28 -8.18 27.98
C LEU A 113 3.63 -7.73 27.42
N GLN A 114 3.75 -7.61 26.10
CA GLN A 114 4.97 -7.13 25.45
C GLN A 114 5.28 -5.66 25.79
N ALA A 115 4.26 -4.81 25.91
CA ALA A 115 4.41 -3.42 26.32
C ALA A 115 4.88 -3.34 27.78
N THR A 116 4.28 -4.10 28.69
CA THR A 116 4.68 -4.17 30.10
C THR A 116 6.14 -4.60 30.27
N ASP A 117 6.55 -5.70 29.63
CA ASP A 117 7.94 -6.18 29.66
C ASP A 117 8.92 -5.12 29.10
N ARG A 118 8.53 -4.43 28.02
CA ARG A 118 9.32 -3.34 27.45
C ARG A 118 9.43 -2.16 28.42
N PHE A 119 8.36 -1.78 29.11
CA PHE A 119 8.36 -0.71 30.08
C PHE A 119 9.30 -1.01 31.25
N GLU A 120 9.25 -2.23 31.79
CA GLU A 120 10.16 -2.69 32.84
C GLU A 120 11.63 -2.62 32.40
N LYS A 121 11.95 -3.18 31.23
CA LYS A 121 13.32 -3.19 30.67
C LYS A 121 13.87 -1.80 30.39
N LEU A 122 13.01 -0.86 29.99
CA LEU A 122 13.40 0.53 29.69
C LEU A 122 13.27 1.47 30.91
N GLY A 123 12.80 0.96 32.05
CA GLY A 123 12.72 1.71 33.31
C GLY A 123 11.57 2.71 33.39
N TYR A 124 10.47 2.50 32.66
CA TYR A 124 9.25 3.28 32.82
C TYR A 124 8.48 2.75 34.04
N ARG A 125 8.31 3.59 35.07
CA ARG A 125 7.77 3.18 36.38
C ARG A 125 6.41 3.79 36.73
N ASN A 126 5.92 4.70 35.88
CA ASN A 126 4.67 5.44 36.07
C ASN A 126 3.65 5.11 34.96
N ILE A 127 3.67 3.86 34.48
CA ILE A 127 2.75 3.34 33.46
C ILE A 127 2.14 2.06 34.00
N ASP A 128 0.83 2.02 34.16
CA ASP A 128 0.06 0.81 34.45
C ASP A 128 -0.66 0.34 33.18
N VAL A 129 -0.48 -0.93 32.82
CA VAL A 129 -1.12 -1.54 31.64
C VAL A 129 -2.20 -2.51 32.11
N ARG A 130 -3.38 -2.46 31.47
CA ARG A 130 -4.47 -3.42 31.68
C ARG A 130 -4.93 -4.03 30.36
N VAL A 131 -5.16 -5.33 30.37
CA VAL A 131 -5.88 -6.00 29.29
C VAL A 131 -7.38 -5.74 29.45
N GLY A 132 -8.03 -5.15 28.45
CA GLY A 132 -9.46 -4.87 28.53
C GLY A 132 -10.04 -4.10 27.37
N ASP A 133 -11.36 -3.87 27.45
CA ASP A 133 -12.08 -3.04 26.50
C ASP A 133 -11.81 -1.55 26.75
N GLY A 134 -11.08 -0.93 25.82
CA GLY A 134 -10.73 0.47 25.86
C GLY A 134 -11.90 1.43 25.68
N SER A 135 -13.01 1.01 25.05
CA SER A 135 -14.18 1.89 24.88
C SER A 135 -14.85 2.23 26.20
N LYS A 136 -14.73 1.34 27.20
CA LYS A 136 -15.26 1.52 28.56
C LYS A 136 -14.35 2.34 29.48
N GLY A 137 -13.15 2.70 29.02
CA GLY A 137 -12.15 3.38 29.84
C GLY A 137 -11.72 2.58 31.07
N TRP A 138 -11.31 3.28 32.13
CA TRP A 138 -10.82 2.69 33.39
C TRP A 138 -11.50 3.35 34.59
N ALA A 139 -12.78 3.01 34.80
CA ALA A 139 -13.64 3.64 35.80
C ALA A 139 -13.06 3.59 37.23
N GLU A 140 -12.37 2.51 37.60
CA GLU A 140 -11.82 2.31 38.95
C GLU A 140 -10.76 3.35 39.33
N VAL A 141 -10.11 3.95 38.32
CA VAL A 141 -9.07 4.97 38.52
C VAL A 141 -9.42 6.29 37.82
N ALA A 142 -10.62 6.42 37.28
CA ALA A 142 -11.16 7.71 36.86
C ALA A 142 -11.28 8.66 38.07
N PRO A 143 -11.37 9.98 37.85
CA PRO A 143 -11.29 10.70 36.58
C PRO A 143 -9.86 10.98 36.08
N PHE A 144 -9.74 11.33 34.80
CA PHE A 144 -8.50 11.61 34.09
C PHE A 144 -8.37 13.07 33.64
N ASN A 145 -7.16 13.60 33.67
CA ASN A 145 -6.84 14.88 33.08
C ASN A 145 -6.88 14.78 31.55
N ALA A 146 -6.29 13.75 30.97
CA ALA A 146 -6.35 13.54 29.53
C ALA A 146 -6.68 12.10 29.21
N ILE A 147 -7.41 11.90 28.13
CA ILE A 147 -7.64 10.59 27.54
C ILE A 147 -7.18 10.68 26.09
N ILE A 148 -6.31 9.76 25.68
CA ILE A 148 -5.75 9.72 24.34
C ILE A 148 -6.06 8.35 23.74
N VAL A 149 -6.82 8.35 22.65
CA VAL A 149 -7.28 7.12 21.99
C VAL A 149 -6.51 6.92 20.69
N SER A 150 -5.76 5.83 20.62
CA SER A 150 -4.92 5.44 19.47
C SER A 150 -5.62 4.46 18.53
N ALA A 151 -6.95 4.53 18.47
CA ALA A 151 -7.80 3.73 17.58
C ALA A 151 -9.05 4.53 17.17
N GLY A 152 -9.54 4.34 15.94
CA GLY A 152 -10.67 5.08 15.39
C GLY A 152 -12.02 4.51 15.82
N ALA A 153 -12.85 5.34 16.44
CA ALA A 153 -14.18 4.98 16.91
C ALA A 153 -15.28 5.45 15.92
N PRO A 154 -16.45 4.78 15.86
CA PRO A 154 -17.57 5.26 15.05
C PRO A 154 -18.08 6.61 15.54
N GLU A 155 -18.24 6.69 16.86
CA GLU A 155 -18.60 7.87 17.63
C GLU A 155 -17.73 7.89 18.89
N VAL A 156 -17.77 8.99 19.64
CA VAL A 156 -16.99 9.10 20.88
C VAL A 156 -17.66 8.28 21.99
N PRO A 157 -16.98 7.29 22.59
CA PRO A 157 -17.58 6.51 23.68
C PRO A 157 -17.96 7.38 24.88
N THR A 158 -19.20 7.22 25.37
CA THR A 158 -19.74 7.98 26.50
C THR A 158 -18.90 7.78 27.76
N ALA A 159 -18.47 6.53 28.03
CA ALA A 159 -17.64 6.20 29.20
C ALA A 159 -16.35 7.04 29.26
N LEU A 160 -15.70 7.30 28.11
CA LEU A 160 -14.50 8.11 28.07
C LEU A 160 -14.78 9.59 28.38
N LYS A 161 -15.90 10.13 27.87
CA LYS A 161 -16.32 11.52 28.20
C LYS A 161 -16.62 11.68 29.70
N GLU A 162 -17.32 10.73 30.29
CA GLU A 162 -17.72 10.79 31.70
C GLU A 162 -16.52 10.69 32.66
N GLN A 163 -15.49 9.94 32.27
CA GLN A 163 -14.26 9.74 33.04
C GLN A 163 -13.27 10.90 32.94
N LEU A 164 -13.55 11.99 32.20
CA LEU A 164 -12.72 13.18 32.19
C LEU A 164 -12.94 14.06 33.43
N HIS A 165 -11.88 14.65 33.98
CA HIS A 165 -12.01 15.79 34.90
C HIS A 165 -12.69 16.99 34.23
N LEU A 166 -13.22 17.93 35.01
CA LEU A 166 -13.55 19.26 34.49
C LEU A 166 -12.28 19.94 33.96
N GLY A 167 -12.37 20.54 32.77
CA GLY A 167 -11.24 20.99 31.97
C GLY A 167 -10.57 19.86 31.17
N GLY A 168 -10.84 18.60 31.50
CA GLY A 168 -10.34 17.36 30.89
C GLY A 168 -10.37 17.35 29.38
N ARG A 169 -9.38 16.71 28.74
CA ARG A 169 -9.22 16.69 27.29
C ARG A 169 -9.21 15.26 26.76
N LEU A 170 -10.09 14.96 25.83
CA LEU A 170 -10.14 13.69 25.12
C LEU A 170 -9.69 13.90 23.68
N ILE A 171 -8.64 13.20 23.26
CA ILE A 171 -8.13 13.17 21.89
C ILE A 171 -8.50 11.82 21.28
N ILE A 172 -9.29 11.82 20.21
CA ILE A 172 -9.83 10.59 19.62
C ILE A 172 -10.06 10.73 18.10
N PRO A 173 -9.64 9.76 17.28
CA PRO A 173 -10.06 9.63 15.90
C PRO A 173 -11.52 9.13 15.83
N VAL A 174 -12.37 9.86 15.10
CA VAL A 174 -13.80 9.53 14.95
C VAL A 174 -14.16 9.49 13.47
N GLY A 175 -14.86 8.44 13.03
CA GLY A 175 -15.39 8.34 11.67
C GLY A 175 -15.43 6.91 11.13
N GLY A 176 -16.28 6.71 10.11
CA GLY A 176 -16.47 5.45 9.37
C GLY A 176 -15.99 5.52 7.93
N GLY A 177 -16.55 4.69 7.04
CA GLY A 177 -16.09 4.43 5.66
C GLY A 177 -15.82 5.62 4.71
N GLU A 178 -16.09 6.87 5.10
CA GLU A 178 -15.76 8.10 4.36
C GLU A 178 -14.44 8.78 4.83
N GLY A 179 -13.82 8.28 5.90
CA GLY A 179 -12.59 8.81 6.50
C GLY A 179 -12.74 9.12 7.99
N GLN A 180 -11.62 9.22 8.71
CA GLN A 180 -11.62 9.57 10.14
C GLN A 180 -11.11 11.00 10.34
N ARG A 181 -11.68 11.69 11.34
CA ARG A 181 -11.26 13.02 11.80
C ARG A 181 -10.69 12.88 13.20
N LEU A 182 -9.51 13.44 13.42
CA LEU A 182 -8.94 13.55 14.77
C LEU A 182 -9.66 14.69 15.48
N LYS A 183 -10.24 14.41 16.65
CA LYS A 183 -11.01 15.39 17.41
C LYS A 183 -10.45 15.57 18.79
N ARG A 184 -10.57 16.79 19.33
CA ARG A 184 -10.34 17.13 20.73
C ARG A 184 -11.66 17.54 21.37
N PHE A 185 -11.97 16.92 22.50
CA PHE A 185 -13.09 17.31 23.36
C PHE A 185 -12.56 17.86 24.67
N THR A 186 -12.97 19.07 25.05
CA THR A 186 -12.64 19.68 26.35
C THR A 186 -13.89 19.71 27.22
N ARG A 187 -13.85 19.07 28.40
CA ARG A 187 -14.98 19.07 29.33
C ARG A 187 -15.11 20.44 29.99
N THR A 188 -16.16 21.20 29.69
CA THR A 188 -16.40 22.55 30.22
C THR A 188 -17.47 22.60 31.31
N GLY A 189 -18.20 21.49 31.54
CA GLY A 189 -19.19 21.39 32.61
C GLY A 189 -19.54 19.93 32.95
N GLY A 190 -20.64 19.74 33.68
CA GLY A 190 -21.12 18.41 34.08
C GLY A 190 -21.35 17.48 32.88
N ALA A 191 -22.05 17.96 31.86
CA ALA A 191 -22.28 17.25 30.59
C ALA A 191 -21.92 18.10 29.36
N ALA A 192 -21.22 19.22 29.55
CA ALA A 192 -20.86 20.16 28.48
C ALA A 192 -19.43 19.91 27.99
N PHE A 193 -19.26 19.91 26.67
CA PHE A 193 -17.99 19.69 25.99
C PHE A 193 -17.83 20.67 24.82
N GLU A 194 -16.62 21.22 24.69
CA GLU A 194 -16.19 21.92 23.48
C GLU A 194 -15.48 20.93 22.56
N GLU A 195 -15.77 21.00 21.27
CA GLU A 195 -15.18 20.13 20.23
C GLU A 195 -14.28 20.95 19.30
N GLU A 196 -13.08 20.46 19.03
CA GLU A 196 -12.18 20.96 17.99
C GLU A 196 -11.82 19.83 17.04
N ASP A 197 -11.95 20.09 15.74
CA ASP A 197 -11.50 19.19 14.67
C ASP A 197 -10.03 19.50 14.31
N LEU A 198 -9.18 18.49 14.44
CA LEU A 198 -7.72 18.58 14.27
C LEU A 198 -7.25 18.08 12.89
N GLY A 199 -8.16 17.64 12.01
CA GLY A 199 -7.85 17.22 10.65
C GLY A 199 -8.10 15.74 10.36
N GLY A 200 -7.85 15.34 9.11
CA GLY A 200 -8.03 13.96 8.65
C GLY A 200 -6.92 13.03 9.12
N VAL A 201 -7.29 11.83 9.57
CA VAL A 201 -6.37 10.77 10.01
C VAL A 201 -6.87 9.39 9.57
N LEU A 202 -6.03 8.37 9.75
CA LEU A 202 -6.41 6.98 9.55
C LEU A 202 -5.77 6.11 10.65
N PHE A 203 -6.63 5.52 11.48
CA PHE A 203 -6.29 4.62 12.56
C PHE A 203 -7.00 3.28 12.39
N VAL A 204 -6.41 2.25 12.99
CA VAL A 204 -7.05 0.94 13.22
C VAL A 204 -8.35 1.12 14.02
N PRO A 205 -9.38 0.29 13.81
CA PRO A 205 -10.67 0.48 14.46
C PRO A 205 -10.59 0.20 15.97
N LEU A 206 -11.25 1.04 16.77
CA LEU A 206 -11.52 0.78 18.18
C LEU A 206 -12.62 -0.28 18.27
N ILE A 207 -12.26 -1.51 18.64
CA ILE A 207 -13.21 -2.61 18.85
C ILE A 207 -13.58 -2.66 20.34
N GLY A 208 -14.86 -2.54 20.64
CA GLY A 208 -15.38 -2.48 22.01
C GLY A 208 -16.90 -2.35 22.07
N GLU A 209 -17.47 -2.51 23.26
CA GLU A 209 -18.91 -2.47 23.50
C GLU A 209 -19.53 -1.11 23.15
N ASP A 210 -18.80 -0.03 23.44
CA ASP A 210 -19.20 1.36 23.15
C ASP A 210 -18.52 1.89 21.87
N ALA A 211 -18.11 0.99 20.96
CA ALA A 211 -17.39 1.33 19.74
C ALA A 211 -17.77 0.39 18.57
N TRP A 212 -16.81 -0.03 17.74
CA TRP A 212 -17.08 -0.97 16.65
C TRP A 212 -17.21 -2.40 17.16
N THR A 213 -18.12 -3.16 16.54
CA THR A 213 -18.20 -4.61 16.75
C THR A 213 -17.03 -5.33 16.06
N ALA A 214 -16.66 -6.51 16.57
CA ALA A 214 -15.54 -7.31 16.06
C ALA A 214 -15.71 -7.82 14.60
N SER A 215 -16.87 -7.60 13.97
CA SER A 215 -17.15 -7.92 12.57
C SER A 215 -16.78 -6.81 11.58
N HIS A 216 -16.09 -5.76 12.03
CA HIS A 216 -15.73 -4.62 11.19
C HIS A 216 -14.85 -5.01 9.97
N PRO A 217 -15.11 -4.54 8.73
CA PRO A 217 -14.39 -4.97 7.52
C PRO A 217 -12.88 -4.70 7.53
N MET A 218 -12.43 -3.61 8.17
CA MET A 218 -11.00 -3.36 8.36
C MET A 218 -10.32 -4.36 9.31
N TYR A 219 -11.10 -5.05 10.16
CA TYR A 219 -10.61 -6.10 11.06
C TYR A 219 -10.52 -7.46 10.35
N THR A 220 -11.46 -7.78 9.45
CA THR A 220 -11.46 -9.07 8.73
C THR A 220 -10.42 -9.17 7.61
N ALA A 221 -9.91 -8.04 7.11
CA ALA A 221 -8.88 -8.02 6.07
C ALA A 221 -7.47 -8.46 6.53
N THR A 222 -7.24 -8.70 7.83
CA THR A 222 -5.91 -9.01 8.40
C THR A 222 -5.83 -10.37 9.13
N THR A 223 -6.88 -11.17 9.14
CA THR A 223 -6.83 -12.53 9.69
C THR A 223 -6.36 -13.54 8.63
N PRO A 224 -5.37 -14.43 8.92
CA PRO A 224 -5.09 -15.57 8.05
C PRO A 224 -6.31 -16.50 8.04
N SER A 225 -7.02 -16.58 6.91
CA SER A 225 -8.14 -17.50 6.75
C SER A 225 -7.62 -18.93 6.67
N LEU A 226 -7.87 -19.75 7.70
CA LEU A 226 -7.96 -21.20 7.52
C LEU A 226 -9.31 -21.51 6.84
N PRO A 227 -9.33 -22.44 5.87
CA PRO A 227 -10.52 -22.68 5.06
C PRO A 227 -11.47 -23.58 5.82
N GLU A 228 -12.73 -23.18 6.01
CA GLU A 228 -13.80 -24.18 6.09
C GLU A 228 -15.17 -23.62 5.68
N THR A 229 -15.69 -24.31 4.66
CA THR A 229 -17.08 -24.73 4.42
C THR A 229 -18.19 -23.69 4.28
N ILE A 230 -18.70 -23.68 3.04
CA ILE A 230 -19.93 -23.05 2.57
C ILE A 230 -21.15 -23.65 3.28
N ALA A 231 -21.96 -22.81 3.94
CA ALA A 231 -23.37 -23.06 4.25
C ALA A 231 -24.15 -21.72 4.32
N PRO A 232 -25.46 -21.70 4.02
CA PRO A 232 -26.11 -20.56 3.38
C PRO A 232 -26.61 -19.47 4.34
N LYS A 233 -26.70 -18.27 3.76
CA LYS A 233 -27.11 -16.98 4.33
C LYS A 233 -28.58 -16.99 4.80
N PRO A 234 -28.93 -16.50 6.01
CA PRO A 234 -30.31 -16.16 6.32
C PRO A 234 -30.67 -14.73 5.88
N SER A 235 -31.95 -14.59 5.56
CA SER A 235 -32.70 -13.49 4.95
C SER A 235 -32.64 -12.12 5.63
N SER A 236 -32.63 -11.07 4.81
CA SER A 236 -32.87 -9.66 5.19
C SER A 236 -34.31 -9.41 5.67
N PRO A 237 -34.56 -8.45 6.57
CA PRO A 237 -35.88 -7.85 6.74
C PRO A 237 -36.09 -6.63 5.82
N PRO A 238 -37.36 -6.25 5.53
CA PRO A 238 -37.72 -5.33 4.45
C PRO A 238 -37.94 -3.87 4.89
N ASN A 239 -38.01 -3.01 3.88
CA ASN A 239 -38.56 -1.64 3.85
C ASN A 239 -37.77 -0.48 4.47
N ALA A 240 -37.15 0.32 3.60
CA ALA A 240 -37.30 1.78 3.63
C ALA A 240 -37.39 2.29 2.18
N GLN A 241 -38.58 2.77 1.81
CA GLN A 241 -38.88 3.39 0.53
C GLN A 241 -38.30 4.80 0.44
N GLY A 242 -37.81 5.15 -0.76
CA GLY A 242 -38.13 6.41 -1.46
C GLY A 242 -37.63 7.73 -0.86
N GLY A 243 -36.57 8.28 -1.44
CA GLY A 243 -36.20 9.69 -1.30
C GLY A 243 -35.19 10.11 -2.36
N SER A 244 -35.65 10.88 -3.35
CA SER A 244 -34.90 11.41 -4.49
C SER A 244 -33.68 12.23 -4.11
N MET A 245 -32.56 11.95 -4.77
CA MET A 245 -31.26 12.60 -4.60
C MET A 245 -31.13 13.78 -5.57
N GLU A 246 -31.45 15.00 -5.13
CA GLU A 246 -31.06 16.23 -5.84
C GLU A 246 -31.17 17.48 -4.95
N LYS A 247 -30.17 17.73 -4.10
CA LYS A 247 -29.86 19.07 -3.60
C LYS A 247 -28.35 19.24 -3.50
N ILE A 248 -27.78 19.93 -4.49
CA ILE A 248 -26.40 20.42 -4.45
C ILE A 248 -26.38 21.59 -3.47
N TYR A 249 -25.95 21.35 -2.23
CA TYR A 249 -25.71 22.41 -1.25
C TYR A 249 -24.38 23.09 -1.57
N LYS A 250 -24.40 24.39 -1.91
CA LYS A 250 -23.19 25.22 -1.96
C LYS A 250 -22.65 25.39 -0.55
N LEU A 251 -21.38 25.01 -0.32
CA LEU A 251 -20.70 25.24 0.95
C LEU A 251 -20.62 26.75 1.28
N PRO A 252 -20.73 27.13 2.56
CA PRO A 252 -20.56 28.51 2.99
C PRO A 252 -19.11 28.98 2.77
N ALA A 253 -18.94 30.27 2.46
CA ALA A 253 -17.62 30.87 2.27
C ALA A 253 -16.80 30.84 3.57
N LEU A 254 -15.50 30.58 3.45
CA LEU A 254 -14.59 30.50 4.60
C LEU A 254 -14.44 31.86 5.31
N PRO A 255 -14.22 31.87 6.65
CA PRO A 255 -13.99 33.10 7.41
C PRO A 255 -12.76 33.89 6.94
N GLU A 256 -12.78 35.21 7.08
CA GLU A 256 -11.66 36.08 6.69
C GLU A 256 -10.35 35.69 7.42
N GLY A 257 -9.26 35.56 6.64
CA GLY A 257 -7.93 35.17 7.14
C GLY A 257 -7.63 33.67 7.06
N VAL A 258 -8.62 32.82 6.76
CA VAL A 258 -8.41 31.39 6.47
C VAL A 258 -8.05 31.23 4.99
N LEU A 259 -6.81 30.87 4.71
CA LEU A 259 -6.39 30.53 3.35
C LEU A 259 -7.11 29.25 2.90
N ASP A 260 -7.93 29.38 1.86
CA ASP A 260 -8.63 28.26 1.25
C ASP A 260 -7.65 27.35 0.51
N HIS A 261 -7.21 26.28 1.17
CA HIS A 261 -6.38 25.25 0.55
C HIS A 261 -7.21 24.18 -0.17
N SER A 262 -8.53 24.32 -0.29
CA SER A 262 -9.39 23.35 -0.98
C SER A 262 -9.00 23.19 -2.45
N GLU A 263 -8.61 24.27 -3.14
CA GLU A 263 -8.08 24.16 -4.51
C GLU A 263 -6.77 23.37 -4.57
N PHE A 264 -5.85 23.59 -3.62
CA PHE A 264 -4.60 22.84 -3.55
C PHE A 264 -4.85 21.35 -3.25
N GLN A 265 -5.76 21.06 -2.32
CA GLN A 265 -6.13 19.69 -1.98
C GLN A 265 -6.87 18.98 -3.12
N GLN A 266 -7.79 19.66 -3.82
CA GLN A 266 -8.45 19.10 -4.99
C GLN A 266 -7.45 18.83 -6.12
N ARG A 267 -6.48 19.73 -6.35
CA ARG A 267 -5.40 19.51 -7.32
C ARG A 267 -4.50 18.35 -6.91
N PHE A 268 -4.16 18.21 -5.63
CA PHE A 268 -3.36 17.10 -5.14
C PHE A 268 -4.10 15.75 -5.27
N TRP A 269 -5.38 15.71 -4.92
CA TRP A 269 -6.23 14.52 -5.08
C TRP A 269 -6.42 14.15 -6.55
N ALA A 270 -6.57 15.14 -7.43
CA ALA A 270 -6.61 14.93 -8.86
C ALA A 270 -5.29 14.33 -9.37
N VAL A 271 -4.14 14.87 -8.96
CA VAL A 271 -2.82 14.34 -9.32
C VAL A 271 -2.63 12.90 -8.82
N GLN A 272 -3.05 12.59 -7.60
CA GLN A 272 -2.96 11.24 -7.05
C GLN A 272 -3.86 10.26 -7.82
N ARG A 273 -5.10 10.63 -8.13
CA ARG A 273 -6.01 9.79 -8.95
C ARG A 273 -5.47 9.58 -10.36
N ILE A 274 -4.97 10.64 -10.99
CA ILE A 274 -4.32 10.54 -12.31
C ILE A 274 -3.11 9.61 -12.22
N SER A 275 -2.29 9.71 -11.18
CA SER A 275 -1.12 8.84 -10.98
C SER A 275 -1.51 7.36 -10.86
N TRP A 276 -2.57 7.04 -10.10
CA TRP A 276 -3.09 5.68 -10.00
C TRP A 276 -3.67 5.17 -11.32
N ILE A 277 -4.37 6.01 -12.07
CA ILE A 277 -4.88 5.66 -13.40
C ILE A 277 -3.71 5.36 -14.35
N VAL A 278 -2.69 6.21 -14.37
CA VAL A 278 -1.48 6.02 -15.18
C VAL A 278 -0.75 4.73 -14.80
N PHE A 279 -0.59 4.46 -13.50
CA PHE A 279 0.05 3.24 -13.02
C PHE A 279 -0.73 1.97 -13.40
N MET A 280 -2.05 1.97 -13.22
CA MET A 280 -2.91 0.87 -13.64
C MET A 280 -2.84 0.65 -15.16
N LEU A 281 -2.87 1.73 -15.94
CA LEU A 281 -2.74 1.65 -17.39
C LEU A 281 -1.38 1.07 -17.79
N LEU A 282 -0.30 1.43 -17.10
CA LEU A 282 1.04 0.88 -17.32
C LEU A 282 1.14 -0.62 -16.94
N LEU A 283 0.48 -1.04 -15.86
CA LEU A 283 0.41 -2.46 -15.51
C LEU A 283 -0.36 -3.27 -16.56
N VAL A 284 -1.50 -2.74 -17.03
CA VAL A 284 -2.30 -3.37 -18.08
C VAL A 284 -1.50 -3.45 -19.38
N THR A 285 -0.81 -2.39 -19.80
CA THR A 285 0.03 -2.45 -21.02
C THR A 285 1.19 -3.44 -20.89
N CYS A 286 1.81 -3.56 -19.70
CA CYS A 286 2.79 -4.60 -19.42
C CYS A 286 2.18 -6.02 -19.54
N LEU A 287 1.04 -6.28 -18.91
CA LEU A 287 0.35 -7.58 -18.94
C LEU A 287 -0.11 -7.97 -20.35
N LEU A 288 -0.57 -6.98 -21.12
CA LEU A 288 -0.94 -7.17 -22.53
C LEU A 288 0.28 -7.44 -23.43
N GLY A 289 1.50 -7.25 -22.93
CA GLY A 289 2.75 -7.46 -23.69
C GLY A 289 3.09 -6.29 -24.60
N LEU A 290 2.50 -5.11 -24.38
CA LEU A 290 2.75 -3.91 -25.18
C LEU A 290 4.07 -3.21 -24.81
N LEU A 291 4.74 -3.67 -23.74
CA LEU A 291 6.00 -3.13 -23.21
C LEU A 291 7.07 -4.23 -22.96
N GLY A 292 6.90 -5.42 -23.55
CA GLY A 292 7.86 -6.51 -23.41
C GLY A 292 7.29 -7.91 -23.65
N ARG A 293 8.07 -8.91 -23.27
CA ARG A 293 7.83 -10.33 -23.56
C ARG A 293 6.72 -10.91 -22.68
N GLY A 294 5.87 -11.77 -23.24
CA GLY A 294 4.99 -12.68 -22.48
C GLY A 294 3.50 -12.36 -22.47
N GLY A 295 3.08 -11.23 -23.05
CA GLY A 295 1.66 -10.90 -23.21
C GLY A 295 1.06 -11.32 -24.55
N PRO A 296 -0.28 -11.39 -24.68
CA PRO A 296 -0.97 -11.87 -25.88
C PRO A 296 -0.70 -11.04 -27.14
N PHE A 297 -0.30 -9.77 -27.01
CA PHE A 297 0.04 -8.90 -28.15
C PHE A 297 1.54 -8.81 -28.43
N SER A 298 2.38 -9.47 -27.64
CA SER A 298 3.82 -9.45 -27.84
C SER A 298 4.27 -10.33 -29.02
N ARG A 299 3.42 -11.26 -29.47
CA ARG A 299 3.70 -12.24 -30.51
C ARG A 299 2.54 -12.36 -31.48
N GLN A 300 2.85 -12.75 -32.71
CA GLN A 300 1.87 -12.99 -33.75
C GLN A 300 2.28 -14.21 -34.56
N THR A 301 1.30 -15.05 -34.88
CA THR A 301 1.49 -16.18 -35.79
C THR A 301 1.06 -15.80 -37.20
N LEU A 302 1.98 -15.93 -38.15
CA LEU A 302 1.73 -15.75 -39.57
C LEU A 302 1.43 -17.10 -40.20
N LEU A 303 0.32 -17.19 -40.94
CA LEU A 303 -0.02 -18.37 -41.71
C LEU A 303 0.54 -18.23 -43.14
N LEU A 304 1.25 -19.26 -43.59
CA LEU A 304 1.86 -19.37 -44.91
C LEU A 304 1.42 -20.71 -45.55
N PRO A 305 1.57 -20.89 -46.87
CA PRO A 305 1.05 -22.08 -47.57
C PRO A 305 1.54 -23.43 -47.01
N GLU A 306 2.79 -23.50 -46.55
CA GLU A 306 3.41 -24.73 -46.05
C GLU A 306 3.58 -24.74 -44.53
N GLY A 307 2.86 -23.88 -43.79
CA GLY A 307 3.01 -23.82 -42.34
C GLY A 307 2.66 -22.50 -41.69
N SER A 308 3.26 -22.26 -40.53
CA SER A 308 3.09 -21.04 -39.76
C SER A 308 4.40 -20.58 -39.14
N VAL A 309 4.49 -19.29 -38.87
CA VAL A 309 5.64 -18.68 -38.22
C VAL A 309 5.16 -17.84 -37.06
N ASP A 310 5.47 -18.28 -35.85
CA ASP A 310 5.25 -17.52 -34.63
C ASP A 310 6.43 -16.59 -34.37
N PHE A 311 6.16 -15.29 -34.37
CA PHE A 311 7.17 -14.25 -34.44
C PHE A 311 6.94 -13.16 -33.37
N PRO A 312 8.01 -12.62 -32.75
CA PRO A 312 7.87 -11.52 -31.81
C PRO A 312 7.49 -10.20 -32.52
N VAL A 313 6.38 -9.58 -32.12
CA VAL A 313 5.92 -8.27 -32.61
C VAL A 313 6.47 -7.14 -31.75
N ILE A 314 6.65 -7.41 -30.46
CA ILE A 314 7.18 -6.47 -29.48
C ILE A 314 8.29 -7.16 -28.70
N SER A 315 9.49 -6.58 -28.73
CA SER A 315 10.65 -7.08 -28.01
C SER A 315 11.40 -5.96 -27.30
N ARG A 316 12.30 -6.32 -26.38
CA ARG A 316 13.23 -5.39 -25.72
C ARG A 316 14.61 -5.47 -26.36
N TRP A 317 15.32 -4.36 -26.39
CA TRP A 317 16.69 -4.30 -26.88
C TRP A 317 17.61 -5.17 -26.03
N ASN A 318 18.53 -5.88 -26.70
CA ASN A 318 19.52 -6.76 -26.08
C ASN A 318 18.89 -7.84 -25.17
N ALA A 319 17.76 -8.39 -25.59
CA ALA A 319 17.06 -9.47 -24.92
C ALA A 319 17.00 -10.73 -25.80
N PRO A 320 17.03 -11.92 -25.19
CA PRO A 320 16.80 -13.15 -25.93
C PRO A 320 15.35 -13.22 -26.41
N GLU A 321 15.15 -13.74 -27.60
CA GLU A 321 13.85 -14.00 -28.23
C GLU A 321 13.86 -15.33 -28.97
N ASP A 322 12.68 -15.89 -29.22
CA ASP A 322 12.55 -17.09 -30.02
C ASP A 322 11.56 -16.83 -31.16
N MET A 323 11.83 -17.40 -32.33
CA MET A 323 10.90 -17.48 -33.46
C MET A 323 10.67 -18.95 -33.78
N THR A 324 9.40 -19.36 -33.85
CA THR A 324 9.05 -20.76 -34.10
C THR A 324 8.44 -20.89 -35.48
N VAL A 325 9.09 -21.66 -36.34
CA VAL A 325 8.61 -21.99 -37.68
C VAL A 325 8.01 -23.39 -37.63
N THR A 326 6.72 -23.52 -37.89
CA THR A 326 6.02 -24.81 -37.95
C THR A 326 5.73 -25.12 -39.40
N PHE A 327 6.28 -26.21 -39.92
CA PHE A 327 5.96 -26.67 -41.26
C PHE A 327 4.84 -27.71 -41.24
N THR A 328 4.02 -27.72 -42.28
CA THR A 328 3.13 -28.85 -42.57
C THR A 328 3.96 -30.08 -43.00
N PRO A 329 3.42 -31.30 -42.83
CA PRO A 329 4.11 -32.52 -43.29
C PRO A 329 4.38 -32.45 -44.80
N SER A 330 5.59 -32.81 -45.23
CA SER A 330 6.00 -32.81 -46.64
C SER A 330 6.98 -33.94 -46.94
N SER A 331 6.88 -34.52 -48.13
CA SER A 331 7.83 -35.50 -48.68
C SER A 331 9.06 -34.85 -49.33
N GLU A 332 9.07 -33.53 -49.48
CA GLU A 332 10.17 -32.76 -50.06
C GLU A 332 10.88 -31.91 -48.99
N ASP A 333 12.12 -31.50 -49.30
CA ASP A 333 12.87 -30.58 -48.44
C ASP A 333 12.11 -29.25 -48.31
N ARG A 334 12.07 -28.72 -47.09
CA ARG A 334 11.28 -27.55 -46.73
C ARG A 334 12.17 -26.33 -46.64
N VAL A 335 11.72 -25.21 -47.18
CA VAL A 335 12.54 -24.00 -47.27
C VAL A 335 11.85 -22.86 -46.53
N PHE A 336 12.56 -22.29 -45.56
CA PHE A 336 12.18 -21.07 -44.88
C PHE A 336 13.12 -19.95 -45.30
N THR A 337 12.59 -18.80 -45.70
CA THR A 337 13.39 -17.65 -46.13
C THR A 337 13.09 -16.42 -45.29
N ILE A 338 14.12 -15.65 -45.00
CA ILE A 338 14.02 -14.34 -44.34
C ILE A 338 14.86 -13.33 -45.10
N ASP A 339 14.40 -12.09 -45.15
CA ASP A 339 15.17 -10.99 -45.72
C ASP A 339 16.47 -10.72 -44.93
N ALA A 340 17.56 -10.34 -45.61
CA ALA A 340 18.84 -10.11 -44.95
C ALA A 340 18.79 -8.96 -43.93
N ALA A 341 17.87 -7.99 -44.08
CA ALA A 341 17.67 -6.94 -43.08
C ALA A 341 17.20 -7.47 -41.72
N PHE A 342 16.68 -8.70 -41.67
CA PHE A 342 16.38 -9.40 -40.42
C PHE A 342 17.60 -9.45 -39.49
N LEU A 343 18.81 -9.67 -40.04
CA LEU A 343 20.03 -9.78 -39.24
C LEU A 343 20.44 -8.46 -38.57
N GLN A 344 19.92 -7.32 -39.03
CA GLN A 344 20.10 -6.02 -38.36
C GLN A 344 19.21 -5.88 -37.12
N SER A 345 18.15 -6.70 -37.04
CA SER A 345 17.14 -6.67 -35.99
C SER A 345 17.31 -7.84 -35.01
N PHE A 346 17.81 -8.98 -35.50
CA PHE A 346 17.97 -10.21 -34.73
C PHE A 346 19.25 -10.92 -35.15
N SER A 347 20.11 -11.22 -34.18
CA SER A 347 21.21 -12.15 -34.39
C SER A 347 20.71 -13.57 -34.12
N VAL A 348 20.89 -14.49 -35.09
CA VAL A 348 20.54 -15.91 -34.91
C VAL A 348 21.63 -16.59 -34.08
N GLN A 349 21.28 -16.98 -32.85
CA GLN A 349 22.18 -17.63 -31.89
C GLN A 349 22.16 -19.16 -32.04
N GLY A 350 21.05 -19.71 -32.53
CA GLY A 350 20.92 -21.15 -32.77
C GLY A 350 19.61 -21.50 -33.46
N ILE A 351 19.56 -22.68 -34.07
CA ILE A 351 18.39 -23.25 -34.76
C ILE A 351 18.24 -24.69 -34.30
N ASP A 352 17.05 -25.07 -33.86
CA ASP A 352 16.76 -26.40 -33.31
C ASP A 352 15.43 -26.95 -33.86
N PRO A 353 15.42 -28.10 -34.55
CA PRO A 353 16.58 -28.87 -35.01
C PRO A 353 17.41 -28.13 -36.08
N PRO A 354 18.69 -28.49 -36.27
CA PRO A 354 19.58 -27.79 -37.20
C PRO A 354 19.15 -27.97 -38.66
N GLN A 355 19.42 -26.95 -39.47
CA GLN A 355 19.13 -26.95 -40.91
C GLN A 355 20.09 -27.87 -41.68
N LYS A 356 19.59 -28.47 -42.76
CA LYS A 356 20.37 -29.27 -43.73
C LYS A 356 21.32 -28.40 -44.55
N ALA A 357 20.87 -27.20 -44.94
CA ALA A 357 21.67 -26.25 -45.70
C ALA A 357 21.18 -24.81 -45.47
N THR A 358 22.06 -23.84 -45.76
CA THR A 358 21.74 -22.41 -45.79
C THR A 358 22.24 -21.82 -47.10
N PHE A 359 21.45 -20.95 -47.73
CA PHE A 359 21.83 -20.23 -48.95
C PHE A 359 21.45 -18.76 -48.86
N ALA A 360 22.09 -17.91 -49.65
CA ALA A 360 21.73 -16.50 -49.79
C ALA A 360 21.44 -16.21 -51.26
N ARG A 361 20.25 -15.66 -51.56
CA ARG A 361 19.82 -15.34 -52.92
C ARG A 361 18.83 -14.18 -52.90
N ASP A 362 18.97 -13.25 -53.85
CA ASP A 362 18.06 -12.10 -54.03
C ASP A 362 17.82 -11.29 -52.74
N GLY A 363 18.87 -11.09 -51.94
CA GLY A 363 18.81 -10.35 -50.67
C GLY A 363 18.18 -11.12 -49.50
N ARG A 364 17.86 -12.41 -49.68
CA ARG A 364 17.25 -13.27 -48.65
C ARG A 364 18.18 -14.40 -48.24
N ILE A 365 18.02 -14.85 -47.00
CA ILE A 365 18.70 -16.01 -46.43
C ILE A 365 17.67 -17.14 -46.35
N GLY A 366 17.97 -18.26 -47.01
CA GLY A 366 17.16 -19.47 -47.00
C GLY A 366 17.74 -20.55 -46.11
N TYR A 367 16.90 -21.19 -45.31
CA TYR A 367 17.21 -22.32 -44.45
C TYR A 367 16.44 -23.54 -44.96
N VAL A 368 17.17 -24.62 -45.23
CA VAL A 368 16.62 -25.86 -45.78
C VAL A 368 16.52 -26.89 -44.67
N PHE A 369 15.35 -27.48 -44.48
CA PHE A 369 15.08 -28.53 -43.52
C PHE A 369 14.72 -29.83 -44.26
N PRO A 370 15.13 -31.00 -43.76
CA PRO A 370 14.82 -32.27 -44.41
C PRO A 370 13.31 -32.49 -44.49
N ALA A 371 12.87 -33.27 -45.48
CA ALA A 371 11.50 -33.77 -45.57
C ALA A 371 11.09 -34.50 -44.27
N ASP A 372 9.85 -34.29 -43.85
CA ASP A 372 9.24 -35.01 -42.72
C ASP A 372 7.74 -35.17 -42.99
N SER A 373 7.35 -36.41 -43.24
CA SER A 373 5.97 -36.80 -43.53
C SER A 373 5.24 -37.36 -42.30
N ALA A 374 5.92 -37.52 -41.16
CA ALA A 374 5.34 -38.12 -39.96
C ALA A 374 4.42 -37.15 -39.19
N GLY A 375 4.64 -35.84 -39.33
CA GLY A 375 3.83 -34.82 -38.66
C GLY A 375 4.35 -33.40 -38.89
N PRO A 376 3.68 -32.38 -38.33
CA PRO A 376 4.16 -31.01 -38.39
C PRO A 376 5.48 -30.88 -37.63
N THR A 377 6.49 -30.31 -38.27
CA THR A 377 7.80 -30.12 -37.64
C THR A 377 7.93 -28.68 -37.15
N GLN A 378 8.29 -28.51 -35.88
CA GLN A 378 8.60 -27.21 -35.31
C GLN A 378 10.11 -26.98 -35.30
N ILE A 379 10.53 -25.83 -35.82
CA ILE A 379 11.90 -25.33 -35.80
C ILE A 379 11.92 -24.07 -34.95
N VAL A 380 12.77 -24.06 -33.92
CA VAL A 380 12.97 -22.91 -33.04
C VAL A 380 14.26 -22.20 -33.42
N PHE A 381 14.13 -20.94 -33.83
CA PHE A 381 15.24 -20.02 -34.01
C PHE A 381 15.42 -19.25 -32.70
N ARG A 382 16.58 -19.44 -32.05
CA ARG A 382 16.98 -18.65 -30.88
C ARG A 382 17.65 -17.38 -31.36
N LEU A 383 17.12 -16.25 -30.95
CA LEU A 383 17.47 -14.92 -31.44
C LEU A 383 17.97 -14.03 -30.29
N GLN A 384 18.85 -13.09 -30.60
CA GLN A 384 19.18 -11.97 -29.74
C GLN A 384 18.80 -10.68 -30.44
N THR A 385 17.91 -9.88 -29.82
CA THR A 385 17.45 -8.61 -30.39
C THR A 385 18.60 -7.62 -30.52
N GLN A 386 18.60 -6.90 -31.63
CA GLN A 386 19.60 -5.91 -32.00
C GLN A 386 18.97 -4.51 -32.04
N LEU A 387 19.48 -3.62 -32.90
CA LEU A 387 19.16 -2.20 -32.99
C LEU A 387 17.68 -1.84 -32.71
N PRO A 388 17.40 -0.96 -31.73
CA PRO A 388 16.05 -0.59 -31.35
C PRO A 388 15.29 0.17 -32.45
N GLY A 389 13.96 0.17 -32.35
CA GLY A 389 13.02 0.85 -33.25
C GLY A 389 12.12 -0.09 -34.06
N PRO A 390 11.29 0.47 -34.95
CA PRO A 390 10.44 -0.32 -35.84
C PRO A 390 11.27 -1.00 -36.94
N ARG A 391 10.96 -2.26 -37.19
CA ARG A 391 11.61 -3.11 -38.18
C ARG A 391 10.57 -3.85 -38.98
N ARG A 392 10.85 -4.02 -40.27
CA ARG A 392 10.03 -4.83 -41.17
C ARG A 392 10.90 -5.96 -41.69
N THR A 393 10.36 -7.16 -41.62
CA THR A 393 11.01 -8.38 -42.10
C THR A 393 10.11 -9.02 -43.13
N LEU A 394 10.67 -9.36 -44.29
CA LEU A 394 9.99 -10.29 -45.21
C LEU A 394 10.31 -11.72 -44.79
N ILE A 395 9.26 -12.50 -44.59
CA ILE A 395 9.29 -13.91 -44.24
C ILE A 395 8.66 -14.68 -45.40
N GLY A 396 9.31 -15.74 -45.86
CA GLY A 396 8.84 -16.55 -46.98
C GLY A 396 8.88 -18.04 -46.70
N MET A 397 7.86 -18.73 -47.19
CA MET A 397 7.67 -20.18 -47.06
C MET A 397 6.72 -20.63 -48.19
N GLY A 398 7.01 -21.76 -48.83
CA GLY A 398 6.19 -22.28 -49.94
C GLY A 398 6.02 -21.34 -51.13
N GLY A 399 7.07 -20.59 -51.48
CA GLY A 399 7.06 -19.64 -52.60
C GLY A 399 6.30 -18.33 -52.35
N GLU A 400 5.52 -18.23 -51.29
CA GLU A 400 4.89 -16.97 -50.87
C GLU A 400 5.77 -16.20 -49.87
N THR A 401 5.59 -14.87 -49.86
CA THR A 401 6.21 -14.00 -48.86
C THR A 401 5.21 -13.10 -48.18
N ARG A 402 5.37 -12.92 -46.88
CA ARG A 402 4.60 -12.00 -46.05
C ARG A 402 5.55 -11.02 -45.36
N THR A 403 5.10 -9.78 -45.21
CA THR A 403 5.83 -8.77 -44.45
C THR A 403 5.32 -8.77 -43.01
N GLN A 404 6.23 -8.82 -42.06
CA GLN A 404 5.95 -8.68 -40.63
C GLN A 404 6.64 -7.44 -40.08
N SER A 405 5.95 -6.74 -39.17
CA SER A 405 6.55 -5.63 -38.43
C SER A 405 6.83 -6.03 -36.99
N THR A 406 7.98 -5.61 -36.48
CA THR A 406 8.38 -5.77 -35.09
C THR A 406 8.90 -4.46 -34.55
N PHE A 407 8.53 -4.13 -33.32
CA PHE A 407 9.05 -2.98 -32.60
C PHE A 407 9.98 -3.45 -31.48
N ILE A 408 11.23 -3.01 -31.53
CA ILE A 408 12.22 -3.29 -30.48
C ILE A 408 12.30 -2.04 -29.59
N PHE A 409 11.81 -2.15 -28.36
CA PHE A 409 11.92 -1.10 -27.35
C PHE A 409 13.38 -0.91 -26.92
N PRO A 410 13.85 0.34 -26.75
CA PRO A 410 15.19 0.63 -26.25
C PRO A 410 15.40 0.17 -24.80
#